data_AF-A0A6N6N0M4-F1
#
_entry.id   AF-A0A6N6N0M4-F1
#
_cell.length_a   1.000
_cell.length_b   1.000
_cell.length_c   1.000
_cell.angle_alpha   90.00
_cell.angle_beta   90.00
_cell.angle_gamma   90.00
#
_symmetry.space_group_name_H-M   'P 1'
#
loop_
_entity.id
_entity.type
_entity.pdbx_description
1 polymer ?
#
loop_
_entity_poly.entity_id
_entity_poly.type
_entity_poly.pdbx_seq_one_letter_code
_entity_poly.pdbx_strand_id
1 'polypeptide(L)'
;MTKIGIIRCEKNEERCPMTNCLKCLMETREGFADYEECVPVGVFTCRCPGDNFSTLVRTLKAKGAEVVHVPTCSFANKQGGEWFLGDGLCMKVDDLLERAANDADIPVVKGTAHLPRDYQPEVVK
;
A
#
# COMPACT_ATOMS: atom_id res chain seq x y z
N MET A 1 10.59 2.35 -15.64
CA MET A 1 10.64 2.00 -14.21
C MET A 1 9.83 2.99 -13.38
N THR A 2 8.70 2.56 -12.84
CA THR A 2 7.82 3.34 -11.96
C THR A 2 8.39 3.36 -10.54
N LYS A 3 8.49 4.55 -9.96
CA LYS A 3 9.01 4.77 -8.60
C LYS A 3 7.93 4.60 -7.54
N ILE A 4 8.04 3.54 -6.74
CA ILE A 4 7.00 3.11 -5.80
C ILE A 4 7.37 3.49 -4.36
N GLY A 5 6.50 4.23 -3.68
CA GLY A 5 6.49 4.31 -2.22
C GLY A 5 5.57 3.25 -1.62
N ILE A 6 5.87 2.75 -0.42
CA ILE A 6 4.94 1.89 0.33
C ILE A 6 4.72 2.44 1.74
N ILE A 7 3.47 2.47 2.19
CA ILE A 7 3.12 2.81 3.57
C ILE A 7 2.43 1.62 4.24
N ARG A 8 3.10 0.97 5.18
CA ARG A 8 2.58 -0.17 5.95
C ARG A 8 1.85 0.27 7.22
N CYS A 9 0.99 -0.60 7.76
CA CYS A 9 0.38 -0.41 9.08
C CYS A 9 1.33 -0.88 10.20
N GLU A 10 1.43 -0.10 11.28
CA GLU A 10 2.20 -0.47 12.48
C GLU A 10 1.75 -1.80 13.11
N LYS A 11 0.47 -2.15 13.02
CA LYS A 11 -0.07 -3.36 13.66
C LYS A 11 0.54 -4.64 13.12
N ASN A 12 1.09 -4.62 11.91
CA ASN A 12 1.81 -5.77 11.34
C ASN A 12 3.33 -5.62 11.41
N GLU A 13 3.80 -4.41 11.71
CA GLU A 13 5.04 -4.15 12.43
C GLU A 13 6.14 -5.21 12.49
N GLU A 14 6.11 -5.85 13.63
CA GLU A 14 7.09 -6.79 14.16
C GLU A 14 6.85 -8.22 13.65
N ARG A 15 5.76 -8.44 12.90
CA ARG A 15 5.36 -9.78 12.40
C ARG A 15 5.62 -9.96 10.92
N CYS A 16 5.51 -8.88 10.15
CA CYS A 16 5.67 -8.91 8.71
C CYS A 16 6.82 -7.99 8.28
N PRO A 17 7.93 -8.53 7.77
CA PRO A 17 9.01 -7.71 7.20
C PRO A 17 8.74 -7.29 5.74
N MET A 18 7.49 -7.41 5.27
CA MET A 18 7.05 -7.08 3.90
C MET A 18 7.65 -7.95 2.78
N THR A 19 8.21 -9.13 3.09
CA THR A 19 8.87 -10.02 2.11
C THR A 19 8.10 -10.18 0.80
N ASN A 20 6.82 -10.59 0.86
CA ASN A 20 6.03 -10.79 -0.36
C ASN A 20 5.62 -9.47 -1.03
N CYS A 21 5.38 -8.40 -0.26
CA CYS A 21 5.09 -7.09 -0.85
C CYS A 21 6.27 -6.59 -1.69
N LEU A 22 7.49 -6.70 -1.16
CA LEU A 22 8.71 -6.30 -1.86
C LEU A 22 9.02 -7.23 -3.03
N LYS A 23 8.80 -8.54 -2.88
CA LYS A 23 8.96 -9.50 -3.97
C LYS A 23 8.02 -9.19 -5.15
N CYS A 24 6.72 -8.99 -4.89
CA CYS A 24 5.76 -8.65 -5.93
C CYS A 24 6.06 -7.30 -6.58
N LEU A 25 6.60 -6.33 -5.84
CA LEU A 25 7.09 -5.07 -6.41
C LEU A 25 8.22 -5.34 -7.42
N MET A 26 9.27 -6.06 -7.01
CA MET A 26 10.43 -6.33 -7.87
C MET A 26 10.09 -7.20 -9.08
N GLU A 27 9.08 -8.07 -8.95
CA GLU A 27 8.65 -8.99 -10.01
C GLU A 27 7.42 -8.49 -10.81
N THR A 28 6.97 -7.25 -10.58
CA THR A 28 5.76 -6.65 -11.20
C THR A 28 4.55 -7.58 -11.19
N ARG A 29 4.23 -8.11 -10.00
CA ARG A 29 3.12 -9.05 -9.75
C ARG A 29 2.05 -8.45 -8.87
N GLU A 30 0.84 -9.01 -8.93
CA GLU A 30 -0.28 -8.68 -8.03
C GLU A 30 -0.60 -7.18 -8.08
N GLY A 31 -0.48 -6.47 -6.95
CA GLY A 31 -0.72 -5.02 -6.87
C GLY A 31 0.15 -4.18 -7.78
N PHE A 32 1.16 -4.77 -8.43
CA PHE A 32 2.11 -4.11 -9.32
C PHE A 32 2.02 -4.60 -10.78
N ALA A 33 1.01 -5.40 -11.13
CA ALA A 33 0.92 -6.07 -12.43
C ALA A 33 0.76 -5.12 -13.64
N ASP A 34 0.21 -3.92 -13.42
CA ASP A 34 0.01 -2.92 -14.48
C ASP A 34 1.28 -2.09 -14.78
N TYR A 35 2.37 -2.31 -14.04
CA TYR A 35 3.64 -1.63 -14.27
C TYR A 35 4.58 -2.50 -15.10
N GLU A 36 5.29 -1.87 -16.05
CA GLU A 36 6.33 -2.56 -16.83
C GLU A 36 7.51 -2.97 -15.94
N GLU A 37 7.94 -2.07 -15.04
CA GLU A 37 9.04 -2.29 -14.11
C GLU A 37 8.89 -1.35 -12.90
N CYS A 38 9.20 -1.81 -11.69
CA CYS A 38 9.10 -1.02 -10.47
C CYS A 38 10.46 -0.86 -9.76
N VAL A 39 10.61 0.25 -9.03
CA VAL A 39 11.72 0.45 -8.07
C VAL A 39 11.20 1.04 -6.77
N PRO A 40 11.66 0.55 -5.60
CA PRO A 40 11.27 1.14 -4.34
C PRO A 40 11.96 2.50 -4.13
N VAL A 41 11.17 3.51 -3.77
CA VAL A 41 11.67 4.80 -3.28
C VAL A 41 11.88 4.77 -1.77
N GLY A 42 10.97 4.11 -1.06
CA GLY A 42 11.04 4.02 0.40
C GLY A 42 9.81 3.34 0.98
N VAL A 43 9.95 2.95 2.25
CA VAL A 43 8.88 2.36 3.05
C VAL A 43 8.73 3.16 4.33
N PHE A 44 7.50 3.55 4.65
CA PHE A 44 7.16 4.11 5.95
C PHE A 44 6.14 3.26 6.69
N THR A 45 6.17 3.34 8.03
CA THR A 45 5.10 2.82 8.89
C THR A 45 4.13 3.96 9.24
N CYS A 46 2.86 3.81 8.90
CA CYS A 46 1.77 4.63 9.41
C CYS A 46 1.40 4.22 10.84
N ARG A 47 1.15 5.22 11.68
CA ARG A 47 0.84 5.08 13.11
C ARG A 47 -0.60 5.53 13.37
N CYS A 48 -1.33 4.79 14.20
CA CYS A 48 -2.67 5.16 14.61
C CYS A 48 -2.62 6.48 15.40
N PRO A 49 -3.59 7.39 15.21
CA PRO A 49 -4.86 7.20 14.51
C PRO A 49 -4.84 7.42 12.98
N GLY A 50 -3.66 7.57 12.36
CA GLY A 50 -3.49 7.73 10.91
C GLY A 50 -3.21 9.17 10.45
N ASP A 51 -3.16 10.14 11.37
CA ASP A 51 -2.96 11.56 11.03
C ASP A 51 -1.65 11.85 10.31
N ASN A 52 -0.64 10.96 10.47
CA ASN A 52 0.63 11.09 9.78
C ASN A 52 0.59 10.64 8.31
N PHE A 53 -0.45 9.92 7.87
CA PHE A 53 -0.48 9.25 6.57
C PHE A 53 -0.25 10.21 5.39
N SER A 54 -1.00 11.33 5.30
CA SER A 54 -0.80 12.33 4.24
C SER A 54 0.62 12.92 4.24
N THR A 55 1.22 13.12 5.42
CA THR A 55 2.61 13.61 5.54
C THR A 55 3.62 12.59 5.03
N LEU A 56 3.39 11.30 5.29
CA LEU A 56 4.23 10.21 4.77
C LEU A 56 4.13 10.13 3.24
N VAL A 57 2.92 10.25 2.67
CA VAL A 57 2.71 10.30 1.21
C VAL A 57 3.45 11.49 0.59
N ARG A 58 3.29 12.70 1.14
CA ARG A 58 4.04 13.88 0.67
C ARG A 58 5.55 13.71 0.76
N THR A 59 6.04 13.05 1.81
CA THR A 59 7.47 12.76 1.97
C THR A 59 7.95 11.82 0.87
N LEU A 60 7.22 10.75 0.56
CA LEU A 60 7.54 9.84 -0.53
C LEU A 60 7.51 10.55 -1.89
N LYS A 61 6.49 11.37 -2.16
CA LYS A 61 6.42 12.22 -3.37
C LYS A 61 7.64 13.13 -3.48
N ALA A 62 8.00 13.83 -2.40
CA ALA A 62 9.17 14.71 -2.37
C ALA A 62 10.51 13.96 -2.56
N LYS A 63 10.54 12.64 -2.31
CA LYS A 63 11.68 11.76 -2.61
C LYS A 63 11.61 11.12 -4.00
N GLY A 64 10.59 11.46 -4.78
CA GLY A 64 10.44 11.05 -6.17
C GLY A 64 9.57 9.83 -6.38
N ALA A 65 8.75 9.41 -5.41
CA ALA A 65 7.70 8.42 -5.68
C ALA A 65 6.71 8.99 -6.71
N GLU A 66 6.31 8.15 -7.66
CA GLU A 66 5.27 8.42 -8.67
C GLU A 66 3.91 7.86 -8.23
N VAL A 67 3.92 6.89 -7.33
CA VAL A 67 2.74 6.26 -6.74
C VAL A 67 3.08 5.72 -5.35
N VAL A 68 2.09 5.69 -4.45
CA VAL A 68 2.22 5.09 -3.12
C VAL A 68 1.28 3.91 -2.98
N HIS A 69 1.80 2.74 -2.62
CA HIS A 69 0.98 1.55 -2.34
C HIS A 69 0.74 1.36 -0.84
N VAL A 70 -0.46 0.87 -0.50
CA VAL A 70 -0.81 0.41 0.84
C VAL A 70 -0.97 -1.11 0.84
N PRO A 71 -0.30 -1.83 1.76
CA PRO A 71 -0.35 -3.29 1.80
C PRO A 71 -1.74 -3.87 1.96
N THR A 72 -1.95 -5.03 1.33
CA THR A 72 -3.22 -5.76 1.34
C THR A 72 -3.76 -6.05 2.73
N CYS A 73 -2.89 -6.37 3.68
CA CYS A 73 -3.30 -6.62 5.07
C CYS A 73 -3.88 -5.40 5.79
N SER A 74 -3.79 -4.18 5.22
CA SER A 74 -4.45 -3.01 5.76
C SER A 74 -5.98 -3.05 5.55
N PHE A 75 -6.47 -3.73 4.51
CA PHE A 75 -7.88 -3.75 4.11
C PHE A 75 -8.49 -5.15 3.90
N ALA A 76 -7.65 -6.17 3.87
CA ALA A 76 -8.04 -7.56 3.72
C ALA A 76 -7.41 -8.42 4.82
N ASN A 77 -8.01 -9.57 5.06
CA ASN A 77 -7.59 -10.51 6.10
C ASN A 77 -7.37 -11.91 5.52
N LYS A 78 -6.54 -12.71 6.21
CA LYS A 78 -6.20 -14.08 5.80
C LYS A 78 -6.98 -15.09 6.64
N GLN A 79 -7.79 -15.94 5.98
CA GLN A 79 -8.54 -17.03 6.60
C GLN A 79 -8.28 -18.32 5.85
N GLY A 80 -7.94 -19.40 6.58
CA GLY A 80 -7.75 -20.72 5.96
C GLY A 80 -6.66 -20.81 4.88
N GLY A 81 -5.76 -19.82 4.80
CA GLY A 81 -4.74 -19.75 3.74
C GLY A 81 -5.05 -18.75 2.62
N GLU A 82 -6.32 -18.35 2.49
CA GLU A 82 -6.82 -17.46 1.46
C GLU A 82 -7.03 -16.04 1.99
N TRP A 83 -7.12 -15.07 1.09
CA TRP A 83 -7.29 -13.65 1.42
C TRP A 83 -8.68 -13.17 1.00
N PHE A 84 -9.35 -12.47 1.92
CA PHE A 84 -10.70 -11.96 1.76
C PHE A 84 -10.73 -10.47 2.04
N LEU A 85 -11.53 -9.73 1.27
CA LEU A 85 -11.77 -8.31 1.51
C LEU A 85 -12.48 -8.10 2.86
N GLY A 86 -12.14 -7.00 3.54
CA GLY A 86 -12.67 -6.66 4.85
C GLY A 86 -11.79 -7.14 6.00
N ASP A 87 -12.12 -6.69 7.21
CA ASP A 87 -11.44 -7.00 8.47
C ASP A 87 -9.91 -6.88 8.44
N GLY A 88 -9.40 -5.99 7.58
CA GLY A 88 -8.00 -5.63 7.54
C GLY A 88 -7.56 -4.89 8.80
N LEU A 89 -6.26 -4.67 8.93
CA LEU A 89 -5.68 -4.06 10.12
C LEU A 89 -6.11 -2.60 10.34
N CYS A 90 -6.57 -1.91 9.29
CA CYS A 90 -6.94 -0.50 9.35
C CYS A 90 -8.41 -0.30 8.95
N MET A 91 -9.25 0.05 9.92
CA MET A 91 -10.68 0.35 9.70
C MET A 91 -10.91 1.69 8.98
N LYS A 92 -9.86 2.52 8.82
CA LYS A 92 -9.92 3.84 8.18
C LYS A 92 -9.09 3.91 6.90
N VAL A 93 -8.75 2.75 6.32
CA VAL A 93 -7.83 2.71 5.17
C VAL A 93 -8.36 3.54 4.00
N ASP A 94 -9.65 3.47 3.71
CA ASP A 94 -10.24 4.18 2.58
C ASP A 94 -10.22 5.70 2.80
N ASP A 95 -10.70 6.18 3.95
CA ASP A 95 -10.62 7.60 4.35
C ASP A 95 -9.19 8.16 4.27
N LEU A 96 -8.19 7.36 4.69
CA LEU A 96 -6.79 7.78 4.68
C LEU A 96 -6.23 7.89 3.26
N LEU A 97 -6.60 6.95 2.37
CA LEU A 97 -6.21 6.95 0.96
C LEU A 97 -6.82 8.17 0.25
N GLU A 98 -8.13 8.37 0.40
CA GLU A 98 -8.86 9.51 -0.19
C GLU A 98 -8.27 10.83 0.27
N ARG A 99 -8.09 11.02 1.58
CA ARG A 99 -7.50 12.24 2.12
C ARG A 99 -6.09 12.47 1.57
N ALA A 100 -5.25 11.44 1.53
CA ALA A 100 -3.86 11.61 1.12
C ALA A 100 -3.70 11.84 -0.38
N ALA A 101 -4.51 11.19 -1.23
CA ALA A 101 -4.51 11.45 -2.67
C ALA A 101 -4.87 12.91 -2.94
N ASN A 102 -5.95 13.40 -2.34
CA ASN A 102 -6.38 14.80 -2.42
C ASN A 102 -5.32 15.78 -1.87
N ASP A 103 -4.71 15.47 -0.72
CA ASP A 103 -3.72 16.35 -0.06
C ASP A 103 -2.37 16.41 -0.78
N ALA A 104 -1.96 15.33 -1.45
CA ALA A 104 -0.60 15.16 -1.96
C ALA A 104 -0.51 15.18 -3.49
N ASP A 105 -1.63 15.08 -4.21
CA ASP A 105 -1.69 15.10 -5.69
C ASP A 105 -0.75 14.03 -6.29
N ILE A 106 -0.89 12.80 -5.80
CA ILE A 106 -0.16 11.61 -6.27
C ILE A 106 -1.06 10.39 -6.08
N PRO A 107 -1.08 9.43 -7.03
CA PRO A 107 -1.89 8.23 -6.87
C PRO A 107 -1.52 7.45 -5.61
N VAL A 108 -2.54 7.03 -4.87
CA VAL A 108 -2.42 6.10 -3.73
C VAL A 108 -3.19 4.83 -4.07
N VAL A 109 -2.51 3.68 -4.06
CA VAL A 109 -3.03 2.40 -4.53
C VAL A 109 -3.27 1.45 -3.37
N LYS A 110 -4.46 0.87 -3.33
CA LYS A 110 -4.89 -0.11 -2.33
C LYS A 110 -4.53 -1.53 -2.79
N GLY A 111 -3.31 -1.96 -2.50
CA GLY A 111 -2.89 -3.33 -2.81
C GLY A 111 -1.38 -3.48 -2.95
N THR A 112 -0.87 -4.64 -2.51
CA THR A 112 0.50 -5.09 -2.78
C THR A 112 0.49 -6.59 -3.12
N ALA A 113 0.98 -7.45 -2.23
CA ALA A 113 0.94 -8.90 -2.38
C ALA A 113 -0.30 -9.49 -1.73
N HIS A 114 -0.66 -10.71 -2.14
CA HIS A 114 -1.79 -11.47 -1.61
C HIS A 114 -3.15 -10.78 -1.80
N LEU A 115 -3.39 -10.24 -3.00
CA LEU A 115 -4.68 -9.66 -3.32
C LEU A 115 -5.79 -10.71 -3.10
N PRO A 116 -6.94 -10.34 -2.54
CA PRO A 116 -8.11 -11.22 -2.52
C PRO A 116 -8.45 -11.70 -3.93
N ARG A 117 -9.07 -12.87 -4.03
CA ARG A 117 -9.45 -13.44 -5.32
C ARG A 117 -10.31 -12.45 -6.10
N ASP A 118 -9.99 -12.28 -7.38
CA ASP A 118 -10.67 -11.39 -8.33
C ASP A 118 -10.63 -9.89 -7.96
N TYR A 119 -9.84 -9.50 -6.95
CA TYR A 119 -9.64 -8.10 -6.58
C TYR A 119 -8.68 -7.41 -7.54
N GLN A 120 -9.09 -6.26 -8.05
CA GLN A 120 -8.24 -5.35 -8.81
C GLN A 120 -7.79 -4.20 -7.90
N PRO A 121 -6.49 -3.84 -7.88
CA PRO A 121 -5.99 -2.72 -7.08
C PRO A 121 -6.73 -1.43 -7.38
N GLU A 122 -7.35 -0.86 -6.36
CA GLU A 122 -8.01 0.43 -6.45
C GLU A 122 -6.97 1.56 -6.46
N VAL A 123 -7.10 2.49 -7.40
CA VAL A 123 -6.23 3.67 -7.55
C VAL A 123 -7.01 4.91 -7.16
N VAL A 124 -6.66 5.50 -6.03
CA VAL A 124 -7.24 6.76 -5.53
C VAL A 124 -6.37 7.92 -6.01
N LYS A 125 -6.98 8.96 -6.57
CA LYS A 125 -6.31 10.12 -7.19
C LYS A 125 -6.92 11.41 -6.70
#